data_AF-A0A842IQG2-F1
#
_entry.id   AF-A0A842IQG2-F1
#
_cell.length_a   1.000
_cell.length_b   1.000
_cell.length_c   1.000
_cell.angle_alpha   90.00
_cell.angle_beta   90.00
_cell.angle_gamma   90.00
#
_symmetry.space_group_name_H-M   'P 1'
#
loop_
_entity.id
_entity.type
_entity.pdbx_description
1 polymer ?
#
loop_
_entity_poly.entity_id
_entity_poly.type
_entity_poly.pdbx_seq_one_letter_code
_entity_poly.pdbx_strand_id
1 'polypeptide(L)'
;MHIPRWLEYARIKHKHEINTTTERDIKAYNFLTKSGEKRLKLGNYKGALSEFKLAHNIQPNSTEVNQLLLEVISILCEKDDNYCEEYDSLKL
;
A
#
# COMPACT_ATOMS: atom_id res chain seq x y z
N MET A 1 -12.99 41.58 -4.33
CA MET A 1 -13.77 40.43 -3.80
C MET A 1 -13.20 40.10 -2.42
N HIS A 2 -13.98 40.26 -1.35
CA HIS A 2 -13.54 39.95 0.01
C HIS A 2 -13.96 38.52 0.36
N ILE A 3 -13.00 37.65 0.69
CA ILE A 3 -13.27 36.27 1.06
C ILE A 3 -13.71 36.27 2.54
N PRO A 4 -14.90 35.76 2.87
CA PRO A 4 -15.34 35.69 4.25
C PRO A 4 -14.38 34.86 5.11
N ARG A 5 -14.12 35.31 6.34
CA ARG A 5 -13.20 34.63 7.28
C ARG A 5 -13.55 33.16 7.53
N TRP A 6 -14.84 32.81 7.51
CA TRP A 6 -15.29 31.42 7.67
C TRP A 6 -14.88 30.52 6.50
N LEU A 7 -14.86 31.07 5.27
CA LEU A 7 -14.45 30.32 4.07
C LEU A 7 -12.94 30.08 4.09
N GLU A 8 -12.16 31.05 4.57
CA GLU A 8 -10.72 30.88 4.77
C GLU A 8 -10.41 29.83 5.84
N TYR A 9 -11.13 29.84 6.96
CA TYR A 9 -10.99 28.83 8.02
C TYR A 9 -11.31 27.41 7.51
N ALA A 10 -12.39 27.25 6.76
CA ALA A 10 -12.77 25.95 6.18
C ALA A 10 -11.68 25.40 5.25
N ARG A 11 -11.05 26.26 4.44
CA ARG A 11 -9.93 25.88 3.54
C ARG A 11 -8.71 25.43 4.31
N ILE A 12 -8.32 26.16 5.36
CA ILE A 12 -7.17 25.83 6.20
C ILE A 12 -7.40 24.48 6.90
N LYS A 13 -8.60 24.28 7.47
CA LYS A 13 -8.98 23.03 8.12
C LYS A 13 -8.93 21.85 7.14
N HIS A 14 -9.54 21.99 5.97
CA HIS A 14 -9.54 20.96 4.93
C HIS A 14 -8.10 20.63 4.45
N LYS A 15 -7.26 21.65 4.26
CA LYS A 15 -5.84 21.44 3.91
C LYS A 15 -5.09 20.68 4.99
N HIS A 16 -5.34 20.99 6.26
CA HIS A 16 -4.73 20.26 7.38
C HIS A 16 -5.18 18.79 7.41
N GLU A 17 -6.48 18.53 7.24
CA GLU A 17 -7.04 17.18 7.18
C GLU A 17 -6.44 16.35 6.02
N ILE A 18 -6.30 16.95 4.83
CA ILE A 18 -5.62 16.31 3.70
C ILE A 18 -4.17 16.00 4.07
N ASN A 19 -3.41 16.98 4.55
CA ASN A 19 -2.01 16.78 4.91
C ASN A 19 -1.82 15.67 5.95
N THR A 20 -2.63 15.65 7.01
CA THR A 20 -2.60 14.60 8.03
C THR A 20 -2.99 13.23 7.48
N THR A 21 -3.91 13.18 6.51
CA THR A 21 -4.26 11.92 5.84
C THR A 21 -3.09 11.42 4.99
N THR A 22 -2.48 12.28 4.18
CA THR A 22 -1.28 11.95 3.40
C THR A 22 -0.12 11.49 4.28
N GLU A 23 0.13 12.15 5.42
CA GLU A 23 1.18 11.73 6.36
C GLU A 23 0.91 10.37 7.00
N ARG A 24 -0.36 10.08 7.33
CA ARG A 24 -0.77 8.78 7.87
C ARG A 24 -0.59 7.69 6.81
N ASP A 25 -0.98 7.96 5.58
CA ASP A 25 -0.86 7.03 4.46
C ASP A 25 0.61 6.70 4.16
N ILE A 26 1.51 7.70 4.15
CA ILE A 26 2.95 7.47 3.98
C ILE A 26 3.51 6.61 5.12
N LYS A 27 3.11 6.86 6.37
CA LYS A 27 3.56 6.05 7.52
C LYS A 27 3.04 4.63 7.44
N ALA A 28 1.77 4.45 7.08
CA ALA A 28 1.15 3.15 6.91
C ALA A 28 1.81 2.36 5.78
N TYR A 29 2.01 2.97 4.60
CA TYR A 29 2.75 2.39 3.49
C TYR A 29 4.13 1.89 3.94
N ASN A 30 4.94 2.76 4.56
CA ASN A 30 6.29 2.41 5.00
C ASN A 30 6.30 1.27 6.04
N PHE A 31 5.32 1.27 6.95
CA PHE A 31 5.18 0.20 7.93
C PHE A 31 4.83 -1.14 7.28
N LEU A 32 3.84 -1.14 6.41
CA LEU A 32 3.34 -2.34 5.73
C LEU A 32 4.42 -2.95 4.82
N THR A 33 5.12 -2.13 4.03
CA THR A 33 6.23 -2.59 3.17
C THR A 33 7.31 -3.27 4.02
N LYS A 34 7.80 -2.61 5.08
CA LYS A 34 8.84 -3.19 5.96
C LYS A 34 8.38 -4.44 6.70
N SER A 35 7.11 -4.47 7.14
CA SER A 35 6.50 -5.63 7.78
C SER A 35 6.45 -6.82 6.80
N GLY A 36 5.99 -6.57 5.57
CA GLY A 36 5.94 -7.57 4.49
C GLY A 36 7.31 -8.12 4.14
N GLU A 37 8.32 -7.26 3.96
CA GLU A 37 9.70 -7.68 3.71
C GLU A 37 10.26 -8.56 4.83
N LYS A 38 10.01 -8.20 6.09
CA LYS A 38 10.42 -9.01 7.24
C LYS A 38 9.75 -10.38 7.21
N ARG A 39 8.45 -10.45 6.89
CA ARG A 39 7.72 -11.72 6.78
C ARG A 39 8.20 -12.57 5.63
N LEU A 40 8.50 -11.95 4.49
CA LEU A 40 9.06 -12.61 3.31
C LEU A 40 10.40 -13.28 3.66
N LYS A 41 11.32 -12.54 4.30
CA LYS A 41 12.60 -13.05 4.78
C LYS A 41 12.47 -14.20 5.79
N LEU A 42 11.39 -14.21 6.57
CA LEU A 42 11.07 -15.27 7.54
C LEU A 42 10.30 -16.45 6.93
N GLY A 43 10.02 -16.44 5.63
CA GLY A 43 9.24 -17.48 4.94
C GLY A 43 7.73 -17.44 5.23
N ASN A 44 7.23 -16.39 5.88
CA ASN A 44 5.80 -16.19 6.09
C ASN A 44 5.20 -15.48 4.86
N TYR A 45 5.09 -16.21 3.75
CA TYR A 45 4.65 -15.68 2.46
C TYR A 45 3.21 -15.17 2.47
N LYS A 46 2.27 -15.89 3.12
CA LYS A 46 0.87 -15.44 3.24
C LYS A 46 0.74 -14.14 4.04
N GLY A 47 1.52 -14.02 5.11
CA GLY A 47 1.60 -12.78 5.88
C GLY A 47 2.22 -11.64 5.07
N ALA A 48 3.32 -11.90 4.34
CA ALA A 48 3.94 -10.91 3.48
C ALA A 48 3.00 -10.43 2.36
N LEU A 49 2.30 -11.35 1.68
CA LEU A 49 1.30 -11.03 0.67
C LEU A 49 0.21 -10.09 1.22
N SER A 50 -0.29 -10.38 2.42
CA SER A 50 -1.34 -9.55 3.04
C SER A 50 -0.86 -8.12 3.30
N GLU A 51 0.37 -7.95 3.79
CA GLU A 51 0.97 -6.65 4.08
C GLU A 51 1.24 -5.86 2.77
N PHE A 52 1.77 -6.52 1.75
CA PHE A 52 2.04 -5.89 0.45
C PHE A 52 0.74 -5.50 -0.28
N LYS A 53 -0.35 -6.28 -0.19
CA LYS A 53 -1.67 -5.87 -0.71
C LYS A 53 -2.17 -4.58 -0.06
N LEU A 54 -2.02 -4.46 1.25
CA LEU A 54 -2.40 -3.24 1.97
C LEU A 54 -1.53 -2.05 1.56
N ALA A 55 -0.22 -2.25 1.40
CA ALA A 55 0.69 -1.21 0.94
C ALA A 55 0.36 -0.76 -0.50
N HIS A 56 0.03 -1.71 -1.40
CA HIS A 56 -0.40 -1.44 -2.77
C HIS A 56 -1.70 -0.62 -2.79
N ASN A 57 -2.66 -0.92 -1.92
CA ASN A 57 -3.90 -0.14 -1.85
C ASN A 57 -3.68 1.32 -1.43
N ILE A 58 -2.58 1.62 -0.72
CA ILE A 58 -2.20 2.99 -0.34
C ILE A 58 -1.42 3.67 -1.47
N GLN A 59 -0.46 2.96 -2.07
CA GLN A 59 0.36 3.45 -3.19
C GLN A 59 0.38 2.43 -4.33
N PRO A 60 -0.67 2.42 -5.18
CA PRO A 60 -0.81 1.39 -6.23
C PRO A 60 0.24 1.52 -7.34
N ASN A 61 0.81 2.73 -7.49
CA ASN A 61 1.83 3.03 -8.49
C ASN A 61 3.26 2.84 -7.96
N SER A 62 3.44 2.29 -6.75
CA SER A 62 4.78 2.03 -6.21
C SER A 62 5.40 0.81 -6.88
N THR A 63 6.42 1.04 -7.70
CA THR A 63 7.19 -0.04 -8.34
C THR A 63 7.78 -1.01 -7.31
N GLU A 64 8.24 -0.51 -6.17
CA GLU A 64 8.83 -1.31 -5.09
C GLU A 64 7.83 -2.34 -4.53
N VAL A 65 6.67 -1.87 -4.07
CA VAL A 65 5.64 -2.77 -3.52
C VAL A 65 5.06 -3.69 -4.58
N ASN A 66 4.91 -3.21 -5.82
CA ASN A 66 4.38 -4.04 -6.91
C ASN A 66 5.34 -5.20 -7.25
N GLN A 67 6.66 -4.95 -7.23
CA GLN A 67 7.66 -5.99 -7.40
C GLN A 67 7.63 -7.00 -6.24
N LEU A 68 7.57 -6.53 -4.99
CA LEU A 68 7.49 -7.39 -3.81
C LEU A 68 6.20 -8.22 -3.78
N LEU A 69 5.08 -7.64 -4.21
CA LEU A 69 3.80 -8.32 -4.35
C LEU A 69 3.90 -9.44 -5.41
N LEU A 70 4.51 -9.14 -6.56
CA LEU A 70 4.72 -10.10 -7.65
C LEU A 70 5.64 -11.25 -7.22
N GLU A 71 6.71 -10.95 -6.50
CA GLU A 71 7.64 -11.95 -5.96
C GLU A 71 6.95 -12.88 -4.96
N VAL A 72 6.23 -12.33 -3.97
CA VAL A 72 5.62 -13.19 -2.95
C VAL A 72 4.49 -14.03 -3.51
N ILE A 73 3.73 -13.51 -4.48
CA ILE A 73 2.62 -14.24 -5.08
C ILE A 73 3.12 -15.31 -6.05
N SER A 74 4.25 -15.10 -6.72
CA SER A 74 4.90 -16.15 -7.53
C SER A 74 5.32 -17.33 -6.65
N ILE A 75 5.95 -17.05 -5.50
CA ILE A 75 6.36 -18.08 -4.52
C ILE A 75 5.14 -18.84 -3.98
N LEU A 76 4.02 -18.16 -3.75
CA LEU A 76 2.79 -18.79 -3.28
C LEU A 76 2.12 -19.65 -4.36
N CYS A 77 2.09 -19.17 -5.61
CA CYS A 77 1.58 -19.92 -6.75
C CYS A 77 2.34 -21.24 -6.93
N GLU A 78 3.68 -21.25 -6.80
CA GLU A 78 4.46 -22.49 -6.85
C GLU A 78 4.10 -23.52 -5.76
N LYS A 79 3.51 -23.06 -4.65
CA LYS A 79 3.15 -23.91 -3.49
C LYS A 79 1.68 -24.30 -3.48
N ASP A 80 0.82 -23.49 -4.06
CA ASP A 80 -0.62 -23.59 -3.99
C ASP A 80 -1.22 -22.87 -5.21
N ASP A 81 -1.74 -23.67 -6.15
CA ASP A 81 -2.23 -23.20 -7.45
C ASP A 81 -3.33 -22.12 -7.33
N ASN A 82 -4.00 -22.03 -6.18
CA ASN A 82 -5.01 -21.00 -5.90
C ASN A 82 -4.46 -19.56 -5.98
N TYR A 83 -3.15 -19.37 -5.88
CA TYR A 83 -2.52 -18.04 -6.01
C TYR A 83 -2.08 -17.72 -7.45
N CYS A 84 -2.11 -18.69 -8.36
CA CYS A 84 -1.63 -18.52 -9.72
C CYS A 84 -2.54 -17.63 -10.59
N GLU A 85 -3.86 -17.70 -10.40
CA GLU A 85 -4.79 -16.82 -11.11
C GLU A 85 -4.52 -15.34 -10.79
N GLU A 86 -4.29 -15.04 -9.50
CA GLU A 86 -3.96 -13.69 -9.06
C GLU A 86 -2.58 -13.27 -9.57
N TYR A 87 -1.59 -14.17 -9.56
CA TYR A 87 -0.26 -13.90 -10.11
C TYR A 87 -0.31 -13.53 -11.60
N ASP A 88 -1.08 -14.26 -12.40
CA ASP A 88 -1.21 -14.00 -13.84
C ASP A 88 -1.91 -12.67 -14.12
N SER A 89 -2.89 -12.29 -13.29
CA SER A 89 -3.56 -10.99 -13.39
C SER A 89 -2.63 -9.80 -13.11
N LEU A 90 -1.59 -9.99 -12.31
CA LEU A 90 -0.63 -8.95 -11.89
C LEU A 90 0.54 -8.77 -12.86
N LYS A 91 0.75 -9.68 -13.82
CA LYS A 91 1.84 -9.62 -14.81
C LYS A 91 1.55 -8.76 -16.06
N LEU A 92 0.35 -8.19 -16.16
CA LEU A 92 -0.12 -7.44 -17.33
C LEU A 92 0.74 -6.19 -17.64
#